data_AF-A0A0B1T5P3-F1
#
_entry.id   AF-A0A0B1T5P3-F1
#
_cell.length_a   1.000
_cell.length_b   1.000
_cell.length_c   1.000
_cell.angle_alpha   90.00
_cell.angle_beta   90.00
_cell.angle_gamma   90.00
#
_symmetry.space_group_name_H-M   'P 1'
#
loop_
_entity.id
_entity.type
_entity.pdbx_description
1 polymer ?
#
loop_
_entity_poly.entity_id
_entity_poly.type
_entity_poly.pdbx_seq_one_letter_code
_entity_poly.pdbx_strand_id
1 'polypeptide(L)'
;MDHGPEEVGRGSRTTPSQVSDPSHWNRCWGVMGWKLNWDRGAQGLGERISNSLKDQQPLKYCNFQHWYRLHVSEDTKVGTVLLKLTATDDDGGDNARIGYRLAGGDEDHVKIDEKTGELTLTRPLDREANSVLRHAVIAFDHGAPSQISAVNLTIEVDDVRIPEDYPDGALVGCVAATDPDVGANARLRFSIEPEENGLSPPFKIDHRTGCVFIHSPHQPLDFQRRSLYNMTIDVADNGEVVLSTTCSLVVELEDVDENLHPPEFGDVALEASVYENMAIGTEVITVKAVDQDNPVLPVDYNIVGGNGLAYFAIDSSGMP
;
A
#
# COMPACT_ATOMS: atom_id res chain seq x y z
N MET A 1 52.00 -48.91 -46.88
CA MET A 1 52.79 -47.68 -47.07
C MET A 1 52.25 -46.64 -46.09
N ASP A 2 52.38 -46.78 -44.77
CA ASP A 2 53.44 -47.41 -43.92
C ASP A 2 54.68 -46.51 -43.71
N HIS A 3 55.25 -46.65 -42.50
CA HIS A 3 56.42 -46.00 -41.91
C HIS A 3 56.26 -44.55 -41.36
N GLY A 4 56.05 -44.48 -40.03
CA GLY A 4 56.84 -43.56 -39.18
C GLY A 4 58.25 -44.14 -38.91
N PRO A 5 59.06 -43.55 -38.01
CA PRO A 5 59.05 -44.08 -36.62
C PRO A 5 59.42 -43.07 -35.47
N GLU A 6 59.10 -43.48 -34.22
CA GLU A 6 59.89 -43.52 -32.94
C GLU A 6 60.85 -42.36 -32.54
N GLU A 7 61.15 -42.05 -31.25
CA GLU A 7 60.48 -42.06 -29.91
C GLU A 7 61.20 -40.92 -29.09
N VAL A 8 61.43 -40.75 -27.77
CA VAL A 8 61.33 -41.43 -26.44
C VAL A 8 61.06 -40.31 -25.40
N GLY A 9 60.36 -40.43 -24.26
CA GLY A 9 59.70 -41.53 -23.54
C GLY A 9 59.68 -41.24 -22.02
N ARG A 10 59.38 -42.24 -21.15
CA ARG A 10 59.16 -42.15 -19.67
C ARG A 10 57.83 -41.45 -19.25
N GLY A 11 57.22 -41.75 -18.09
CA GLY A 11 57.53 -42.74 -17.05
C GLY A 11 56.46 -42.77 -15.94
N SER A 12 56.06 -43.97 -15.49
CA SER A 12 54.84 -44.29 -14.74
C SER A 12 54.77 -43.94 -13.23
N ARG A 13 53.54 -43.64 -12.76
CA ARG A 13 52.90 -43.96 -11.44
C ARG A 13 53.51 -43.46 -10.11
N THR A 14 52.64 -42.82 -9.32
CA THR A 14 52.34 -43.17 -7.91
C THR A 14 50.94 -42.65 -7.47
N THR A 15 50.43 -43.14 -6.34
CA THR A 15 49.14 -42.81 -5.67
C THR A 15 49.34 -42.94 -4.14
N PRO A 16 48.36 -42.71 -3.21
CA PRO A 16 47.05 -42.00 -3.24
C PRO A 16 46.89 -40.99 -2.04
N SER A 17 45.63 -40.62 -1.69
CA SER A 17 45.14 -40.07 -0.40
C SER A 17 45.27 -38.54 -0.17
N GLN A 18 44.47 -37.84 0.67
CA GLN A 18 43.40 -38.20 1.63
C GLN A 18 42.13 -37.29 1.52
N VAL A 19 41.13 -37.48 2.40
CA VAL A 19 39.80 -36.80 2.44
C VAL A 19 39.62 -35.95 3.70
N SER A 20 39.07 -34.73 3.56
CA SER A 20 38.35 -33.93 4.59
C SER A 20 37.90 -32.58 3.98
N ASP A 21 36.89 -31.84 4.43
CA ASP A 21 35.64 -32.09 5.17
C ASP A 21 34.89 -30.72 5.23
N PRO A 22 33.62 -30.56 4.80
CA PRO A 22 33.03 -29.23 4.65
C PRO A 22 32.45 -28.66 5.96
N SER A 23 33.31 -28.03 6.78
CA SER A 23 32.88 -27.24 7.93
C SER A 23 33.74 -25.97 8.11
N HIS A 24 33.16 -24.97 8.82
CA HIS A 24 33.58 -23.55 8.82
C HIS A 24 33.42 -22.87 7.44
N TRP A 25 32.73 -21.74 7.29
CA TRP A 25 32.29 -20.75 8.29
C TRP A 25 30.77 -20.59 8.31
N ASN A 26 30.15 -20.89 9.45
CA ASN A 26 28.77 -20.52 9.73
C ASN A 26 28.69 -20.11 11.21
N ARG A 27 28.56 -18.80 11.49
CA ARG A 27 28.35 -18.18 12.82
C ARG A 27 28.22 -16.65 12.70
N CYS A 28 27.00 -16.18 12.42
CA CYS A 28 26.58 -14.83 12.81
C CYS A 28 25.65 -14.99 14.01
N TRP A 29 26.11 -14.59 15.21
CA TRP A 29 25.29 -14.55 16.42
C TRP A 29 24.99 -13.10 16.77
N GLY A 30 23.72 -12.77 17.01
CA GLY A 30 23.31 -11.39 17.31
C GLY A 30 21.79 -11.20 17.24
N VAL A 31 21.05 -11.79 18.18
CA VAL A 31 19.59 -11.60 18.28
C VAL A 31 19.28 -10.51 19.30
N MET A 32 18.69 -9.40 18.84
CA MET A 32 17.82 -8.47 19.58
C MET A 32 17.42 -7.33 18.62
N GLY A 33 16.18 -6.84 18.58
CA GLY A 33 14.96 -7.32 19.23
C GLY A 33 13.81 -6.37 18.87
N TRP A 34 12.71 -6.88 18.31
CA TRP A 34 11.65 -6.05 17.75
C TRP A 34 10.82 -5.37 18.85
N LYS A 35 10.51 -4.08 18.64
CA LYS A 35 9.40 -3.39 19.30
C LYS A 35 8.56 -2.70 18.23
N LEU A 36 7.33 -3.18 18.04
CA LEU A 36 6.30 -2.36 17.43
C LEU A 36 5.92 -1.26 18.43
N ASN A 37 5.72 -0.05 17.93
CA ASN A 37 4.84 0.94 18.54
C ASN A 37 3.81 1.30 17.46
N TRP A 38 2.53 1.15 17.78
CA TRP A 38 1.42 1.55 16.92
C TRP A 38 0.99 2.96 17.32
N ASP A 39 0.98 3.89 16.36
CA ASP A 39 0.31 5.18 16.47
C ASP A 39 -0.49 5.39 15.18
N ARG A 40 -1.82 5.52 15.26
CA ARG A 40 -2.70 5.76 14.11
C ARG A 40 -2.69 7.25 13.77
N GLY A 41 -2.46 7.63 12.50
CA GLY A 41 -2.48 9.07 12.18
C GLY A 41 -2.09 9.55 10.78
N ALA A 42 -2.20 8.75 9.71
CA ALA A 42 -2.24 9.23 8.32
C ALA A 42 -2.64 8.11 7.35
N GLN A 43 -3.32 8.44 6.24
CA GLN A 43 -3.42 7.54 5.09
C GLN A 43 -2.06 7.53 4.36
N GLY A 44 -1.51 6.34 4.11
CA GLY A 44 -0.16 6.16 3.57
C GLY A 44 0.59 5.01 4.25
N LEU A 45 0.32 3.77 3.83
CA LEU A 45 0.92 2.56 4.39
C LEU A 45 2.36 2.33 3.86
N GLY A 46 3.29 3.17 4.30
CA GLY A 46 4.72 2.95 4.09
C GLY A 46 5.34 2.09 5.20
N GLU A 47 5.83 0.89 4.87
CA GLU A 47 6.58 0.05 5.82
C GLU A 47 7.91 0.72 6.23
N ARG A 48 7.95 1.32 7.42
CA ARG A 48 9.11 2.07 7.90
C ARG A 48 10.23 1.19 8.46
N ILE A 49 10.95 0.49 7.59
CA ILE A 49 12.18 -0.25 7.94
C ILE A 49 13.34 0.74 8.20
N SER A 50 13.29 1.46 9.32
CA SER A 50 14.36 2.38 9.74
C SER A 50 15.49 1.62 10.45
N ASN A 51 16.51 1.20 9.70
CA ASN A 51 17.73 0.61 10.28
C ASN A 51 18.77 1.71 10.58
N SER A 52 19.22 1.80 11.84
CA SER A 52 20.23 2.79 12.25
C SER A 52 21.63 2.25 12.00
N LEU A 53 22.28 2.73 10.94
CA LEU A 53 23.67 2.38 10.65
C LEU A 53 24.60 2.96 11.71
N LYS A 54 25.15 2.07 12.53
CA LYS A 54 26.33 2.30 13.37
C LYS A 54 27.36 1.21 13.11
N ASP A 55 28.20 1.41 12.10
CA ASP A 55 29.59 1.01 12.21
C ASP A 55 30.47 1.90 11.33
N GLN A 56 31.78 1.94 11.61
CA GLN A 56 32.73 2.85 10.97
C GLN A 56 33.55 2.15 9.86
N GLN A 57 34.20 2.97 9.04
CA GLN A 57 35.23 2.62 8.03
C GLN A 57 34.68 2.20 6.65
N PRO A 58 35.46 2.40 5.56
CA PRO A 58 34.89 2.79 4.27
C PRO A 58 34.35 1.63 3.43
N LEU A 59 33.45 2.00 2.51
CA LEU A 59 32.67 1.17 1.58
C LEU A 59 33.38 -0.11 1.08
N LYS A 60 33.23 -1.20 1.85
CA LYS A 60 33.36 -2.57 1.35
C LYS A 60 31.97 -3.12 1.08
N TYR A 61 31.75 -3.55 -0.17
CA TYR A 61 30.55 -4.21 -0.68
C TYR A 61 29.81 -5.08 0.35
N CYS A 62 28.79 -4.50 0.99
CA CYS A 62 27.78 -5.21 1.75
C CYS A 62 26.51 -5.23 0.89
N ASN A 63 26.12 -6.41 0.40
CA ASN A 63 24.98 -6.57 -0.50
C ASN A 63 23.62 -6.52 0.25
N PHE A 64 23.37 -5.43 0.96
CA PHE A 64 22.02 -5.09 1.41
C PHE A 64 21.29 -4.46 0.23
N GLN A 65 20.51 -5.29 -0.47
CA GLN A 65 19.70 -4.84 -1.59
C GLN A 65 18.51 -4.04 -1.07
N HIS A 66 18.75 -2.78 -0.72
CA HIS A 66 17.70 -1.83 -0.37
C HIS A 66 16.76 -1.65 -1.57
N TRP A 67 15.46 -1.64 -1.29
CA TRP A 67 14.43 -1.31 -2.26
C TRP A 67 13.29 -0.59 -1.54
N TYR A 68 12.61 0.29 -2.27
CA TYR A 68 11.35 0.91 -1.88
C TYR A 68 10.23 0.33 -2.75
N ARG A 69 9.13 -0.04 -2.12
CA ARG A 69 7.86 -0.36 -2.78
C ARG A 69 6.81 0.61 -2.24
N LEU A 70 6.01 1.16 -3.14
CA LEU A 70 4.94 2.10 -2.83
C LEU A 70 3.67 1.67 -3.57
N HIS A 71 2.54 1.71 -2.88
CA HIS A 71 1.22 1.58 -3.50
C HIS A 71 0.60 2.96 -3.66
N VAL A 72 0.04 3.26 -4.83
CA VAL A 72 -0.55 4.56 -5.19
C VAL A 72 -1.82 4.32 -6.00
N SER A 73 -2.98 4.77 -5.53
CA SER A 73 -4.22 4.69 -6.31
C SER A 73 -4.15 5.62 -7.53
N GLU A 74 -4.71 5.19 -8.66
CA GLU A 74 -4.63 5.94 -9.91
C GLU A 74 -5.31 7.31 -9.91
N ASP A 75 -6.25 7.56 -8.99
CA ASP A 75 -6.88 8.87 -8.78
C ASP A 75 -5.91 9.96 -8.27
N THR A 76 -4.72 9.55 -7.82
CA THR A 76 -3.75 10.40 -7.14
C THR A 76 -3.42 11.64 -7.97
N LYS A 77 -3.72 12.81 -7.41
CA LYS A 77 -3.64 14.09 -8.11
C LYS A 77 -2.20 14.44 -8.48
N VAL A 78 -2.00 14.85 -9.74
CA VAL A 78 -0.72 15.36 -10.26
C VAL A 78 -0.22 16.50 -9.37
N GLY A 79 1.06 16.47 -9.01
CA GLY A 79 1.68 17.38 -8.05
C GLY A 79 1.71 16.85 -6.60
N THR A 80 1.09 15.71 -6.30
CA THR A 80 1.20 15.05 -4.99
C THR A 80 2.63 14.54 -4.77
N VAL A 81 3.18 14.78 -3.57
CA VAL A 81 4.44 14.18 -3.11
C VAL A 81 4.15 12.78 -2.59
N LEU A 82 4.68 11.79 -3.29
CA LEU A 82 4.44 10.35 -3.08
C LEU A 82 5.34 9.76 -1.99
N LEU A 83 6.59 10.20 -1.91
CA LEU A 83 7.61 9.70 -0.99
C LEU A 83 8.68 10.77 -0.76
N LYS A 84 9.32 10.78 0.41
CA LYS A 84 10.53 11.57 0.67
C LYS A 84 11.69 10.63 0.97
N LEU A 85 12.67 10.59 0.08
CA LEU A 85 13.88 9.79 0.23
C LEU A 85 14.96 10.60 0.96
N THR A 86 15.70 9.94 1.84
CA THR A 86 16.82 10.54 2.57
C THR A 86 18.01 9.60 2.57
N ALA A 87 19.15 10.08 2.07
CA ALA A 87 20.46 9.51 2.33
C ALA A 87 21.22 10.36 3.37
N THR A 88 22.32 9.83 3.88
CA THR A 88 23.22 10.48 4.83
C THR A 88 24.66 10.21 4.44
N ASP A 89 25.53 11.19 4.62
CA ASP A 89 26.98 11.07 4.49
C ASP A 89 27.62 11.66 5.75
N ASP A 90 28.70 11.04 6.23
CA ASP A 90 29.40 11.39 7.48
C ASP A 90 30.58 12.36 7.24
N ASP A 91 30.88 12.70 5.99
CA ASP A 91 31.93 13.64 5.60
C ASP A 91 31.58 15.12 5.92
N GLY A 92 32.35 16.08 5.41
CA GLY A 92 32.12 17.51 5.63
C GLY A 92 32.23 18.36 4.36
N GLY A 93 31.42 19.43 4.29
CA GLY A 93 31.42 20.36 3.14
C GLY A 93 30.66 19.80 1.93
N ASP A 94 31.17 20.04 0.72
CA ASP A 94 30.55 19.55 -0.52
C ASP A 94 30.47 18.01 -0.59
N ASN A 95 31.40 17.29 0.04
CA ASN A 95 31.38 15.82 0.18
C ASN A 95 30.16 15.31 0.97
N ALA A 96 29.56 16.12 1.84
CA ALA A 96 28.35 15.76 2.58
C ALA A 96 27.11 16.55 2.13
N ARG A 97 27.21 17.34 1.05
CA ARG A 97 26.01 17.80 0.34
C ARG A 97 25.55 16.66 -0.56
N ILE A 98 24.35 16.15 -0.28
CA ILE A 98 23.72 15.09 -1.07
C ILE A 98 22.78 15.72 -2.10
N GLY A 99 22.90 15.26 -3.35
CA GLY A 99 21.92 15.44 -4.40
C GLY A 99 21.17 14.13 -4.69
N TYR A 100 19.95 14.22 -5.22
CA TYR A 100 19.13 13.09 -5.64
C TYR A 100 18.77 13.18 -7.13
N ARG A 101 18.62 12.03 -7.79
CA ARG A 101 18.06 11.93 -9.14
C ARG A 101 17.42 10.57 -9.39
N LEU A 102 16.49 10.50 -10.35
CA LEU A 102 16.05 9.23 -10.91
C LEU A 102 17.04 8.73 -11.98
N ALA A 103 16.90 7.46 -12.34
CA ALA A 103 17.54 6.84 -13.49
C ALA A 103 16.74 5.62 -13.95
N GLY A 104 16.24 5.69 -15.19
CA GLY A 104 15.47 4.63 -15.82
C GLY A 104 14.04 4.51 -15.31
N GLY A 105 13.27 3.68 -16.00
CA GLY A 105 11.81 3.63 -15.84
C GLY A 105 11.11 4.68 -16.70
N ASP A 106 9.86 4.95 -16.36
CA ASP A 106 9.00 5.92 -17.03
C ASP A 106 9.13 7.29 -16.34
N GLU A 107 10.21 8.02 -16.63
CA GLU A 107 10.57 9.30 -15.99
C GLU A 107 9.58 10.45 -16.30
N ASP A 108 8.56 10.19 -17.13
CA ASP A 108 7.47 11.12 -17.43
C ASP A 108 6.44 11.18 -16.28
N HIS A 109 6.20 10.07 -15.57
CA HIS A 109 5.15 9.96 -14.57
C HIS A 109 5.56 10.44 -13.17
N VAL A 110 6.84 10.35 -12.81
CA VAL A 110 7.37 10.84 -11.52
C VAL A 110 8.71 11.56 -11.67
N LYS A 111 8.90 12.62 -10.87
CA LYS A 111 10.18 13.32 -10.70
C LYS A 111 10.64 13.25 -9.24
N ILE A 112 11.93 13.46 -8.98
CA ILE A 112 12.46 13.70 -7.63
C ILE A 112 13.12 15.09 -7.56
N ASP A 113 12.93 15.81 -6.46
CA ASP A 113 13.69 17.03 -6.21
C ASP A 113 15.13 16.72 -5.80
N GLU A 114 16.09 17.37 -6.45
CA GLU A 114 17.53 17.16 -6.25
C GLU A 114 17.98 17.38 -4.80
N LYS A 115 17.31 18.25 -4.03
CA LYS A 115 17.78 18.74 -2.73
C LYS A 115 16.92 18.26 -1.57
N THR A 116 15.62 18.10 -1.77
CA THR A 116 14.71 17.61 -0.72
C THR A 116 14.51 16.10 -0.77
N GLY A 117 14.80 15.44 -1.90
CA GLY A 117 14.53 14.01 -2.09
C GLY A 117 13.04 13.67 -2.22
N GLU A 118 12.19 14.68 -2.46
CA GLU A 118 10.74 14.52 -2.56
C GLU A 118 10.35 14.03 -3.97
N LEU A 119 9.86 12.79 -4.03
CA LEU A 119 9.30 12.15 -5.21
C LEU A 119 7.89 12.70 -5.44
N THR A 120 7.63 13.29 -6.60
CA THR A 120 6.38 13.98 -6.94
C THR A 120 5.78 13.41 -8.22
N LEU A 121 4.47 13.15 -8.22
CA LEU A 121 3.74 12.72 -9.41
C LEU A 121 3.63 13.86 -10.45
N THR A 122 3.97 13.59 -11.72
CA THR A 122 4.01 14.57 -12.81
C THR A 122 2.98 14.36 -13.92
N ARG A 123 2.41 13.17 -14.03
CA ARG A 123 1.30 12.83 -14.96
C ARG A 123 0.24 12.01 -14.21
N PRO A 124 -1.02 11.97 -14.68
CA PRO A 124 -2.00 11.02 -14.16
C PRO A 124 -1.46 9.59 -14.25
N LEU A 125 -1.89 8.73 -13.33
CA LEU A 125 -1.67 7.29 -13.43
C LEU A 125 -2.84 6.63 -14.17
N ASP A 126 -2.59 5.44 -14.68
CA ASP A 126 -3.54 4.58 -15.37
C ASP A 126 -3.05 3.15 -15.14
N ARG A 127 -3.76 2.41 -14.28
CA ARG A 127 -3.40 1.05 -13.88
C ARG A 127 -3.48 0.06 -15.05
N GLU A 128 -4.47 0.25 -15.92
CA GLU A 128 -4.71 -0.64 -17.06
C GLU A 128 -3.65 -0.46 -18.15
N ALA A 129 -3.13 0.76 -18.32
CA ALA A 129 -2.00 1.05 -19.19
C ALA A 129 -0.66 0.60 -18.57
N ASN A 130 -0.40 0.90 -17.29
CA ASN A 130 0.87 0.56 -16.64
C ASN A 130 0.78 0.45 -15.10
N SER A 131 0.37 -0.73 -14.61
CA SER A 131 0.25 -1.02 -13.18
C SER A 131 1.55 -1.03 -12.37
N VAL A 132 2.75 -0.99 -12.97
CA VAL A 132 4.02 -1.01 -12.21
C VAL A 132 5.14 -0.16 -12.81
N LEU A 133 5.40 1.00 -12.21
CA LEU A 133 6.55 1.85 -12.52
C LEU A 133 7.80 1.36 -11.76
N ARG A 134 8.96 1.32 -12.44
CA ARG A 134 10.24 0.85 -11.84
C ARG A 134 11.39 1.78 -12.18
N HIS A 135 12.02 2.33 -11.15
CA HIS A 135 13.11 3.31 -11.26
C HIS A 135 14.30 2.89 -10.38
N ALA A 136 15.49 3.43 -10.66
CA ALA A 136 16.53 3.57 -9.66
C ALA A 136 16.54 5.00 -9.12
N VAL A 137 16.48 5.17 -7.80
CA VAL A 137 16.81 6.46 -7.16
C VAL A 137 18.30 6.44 -6.87
N ILE A 138 19.01 7.50 -7.29
CA ILE A 138 20.45 7.66 -7.09
C ILE A 138 20.68 8.88 -6.21
N ALA A 139 21.25 8.65 -5.03
CA ALA A 139 21.85 9.68 -4.20
C ALA A 139 23.32 9.85 -4.60
N PHE A 140 23.82 11.07 -4.60
CA PHE A 140 25.21 11.40 -4.95
C PHE A 140 25.75 12.52 -4.06
N ASP A 141 27.02 12.46 -3.69
CA ASP A 141 27.70 13.62 -3.09
C ASP A 141 28.13 14.64 -4.16
N HIS A 142 28.48 15.86 -3.75
CA HIS A 142 29.14 16.83 -4.64
C HIS A 142 30.68 16.83 -4.48
N GLY A 143 31.26 15.69 -4.08
CA GLY A 143 32.70 15.49 -3.96
C GLY A 143 33.43 15.43 -5.30
N ALA A 144 34.75 15.37 -5.23
CA ALA A 144 35.63 15.23 -6.40
C ALA A 144 36.74 14.20 -6.12
N PRO A 145 36.60 12.92 -6.56
CA PRO A 145 35.48 12.37 -7.33
C PRO A 145 34.18 12.30 -6.53
N SER A 146 33.04 12.31 -7.23
CA SER A 146 31.72 12.16 -6.61
C SER A 146 31.40 10.69 -6.33
N GLN A 147 30.91 10.39 -5.13
CA GLN A 147 30.43 9.06 -4.75
C GLN A 147 28.91 8.96 -4.94
N ILE A 148 28.42 7.75 -5.23
CA ILE A 148 27.00 7.51 -5.52
C ILE A 148 26.50 6.27 -4.77
N SER A 149 25.23 6.32 -4.37
CA SER A 149 24.46 5.18 -3.87
C SER A 149 23.17 5.05 -4.68
N ALA A 150 22.77 3.82 -5.00
CA ALA A 150 21.61 3.54 -5.84
C ALA A 150 20.66 2.56 -5.13
N VAL A 151 19.37 2.86 -5.17
CA VAL A 151 18.31 2.07 -4.55
C VAL A 151 17.16 1.85 -5.54
N ASN A 152 16.62 0.64 -5.59
CA ASN A 152 15.49 0.34 -6.48
C ASN A 152 14.20 0.94 -5.90
N LEU A 153 13.38 1.55 -6.74
CA LEU A 153 12.04 2.03 -6.43
C LEU A 153 11.05 1.31 -7.35
N THR A 154 10.05 0.68 -6.76
CA THR A 154 8.86 0.16 -7.45
C THR A 154 7.65 0.93 -6.96
N ILE A 155 6.88 1.50 -7.88
CA ILE A 155 5.56 2.08 -7.61
C ILE A 155 4.57 1.13 -8.25
N GLU A 156 3.64 0.59 -7.48
CA GLU A 156 2.54 -0.23 -7.97
C GLU A 156 1.28 0.62 -7.93
N VAL A 157 0.56 0.63 -9.05
CA VAL A 157 -0.63 1.45 -9.25
C VAL A 157 -1.84 0.60 -8.86
N ASP A 158 -2.54 1.05 -7.82
CA ASP A 158 -3.74 0.42 -7.29
C ASP A 158 -4.99 1.02 -7.98
N ASP A 159 -6.08 0.26 -7.99
CA ASP A 159 -7.42 0.70 -8.39
C ASP A 159 -7.92 1.91 -7.58
N VAL A 160 -8.99 2.55 -8.07
CA VAL A 160 -9.75 3.51 -7.26
C VAL A 160 -10.54 2.74 -6.20
N ARG A 161 -10.31 3.07 -4.91
CA ARG A 161 -11.06 2.51 -3.78
C ARG A 161 -12.01 3.54 -3.18
N ILE A 162 -13.25 3.11 -2.92
CA ILE A 162 -14.27 3.89 -2.20
C ILE A 162 -14.99 3.00 -1.19
N PRO A 163 -15.42 3.53 -0.02
CA PRO A 163 -16.30 2.76 0.87
C PRO A 163 -17.68 2.56 0.24
N GLU A 164 -18.46 1.59 0.73
CA GLU A 164 -19.85 1.42 0.26
C GLU A 164 -20.81 2.52 0.77
N ASP A 165 -20.47 3.21 1.86
CA ASP A 165 -21.25 4.35 2.38
C ASP A 165 -21.10 5.66 1.57
N TYR A 166 -20.32 5.64 0.49
CA TYR A 166 -19.91 6.83 -0.25
C TYR A 166 -21.12 7.55 -0.90
N PRO A 167 -21.39 8.83 -0.54
CA PRO A 167 -22.70 9.45 -0.79
C PRO A 167 -22.98 9.78 -2.26
N ASP A 168 -24.26 9.79 -2.68
CA ASP A 168 -24.65 10.15 -4.06
C ASP A 168 -24.11 11.53 -4.46
N GLY A 169 -23.44 11.58 -5.62
CA GLY A 169 -22.78 12.78 -6.10
C GLY A 169 -21.39 13.03 -5.54
N ALA A 170 -20.85 12.17 -4.67
CA ALA A 170 -19.42 12.19 -4.32
C ALA A 170 -18.55 11.91 -5.56
N LEU A 171 -17.36 12.51 -5.61
CA LEU A 171 -16.38 12.34 -6.68
C LEU A 171 -15.57 11.06 -6.44
N VAL A 172 -15.57 10.14 -7.41
CA VAL A 172 -14.78 8.90 -7.39
C VAL A 172 -13.38 9.15 -7.94
N GLY A 173 -13.29 9.86 -9.07
CA GLY A 173 -12.03 10.16 -9.75
C GLY A 173 -12.30 10.94 -11.04
N CYS A 174 -11.28 11.19 -11.85
CA CYS A 174 -11.45 11.77 -13.19
C CYS A 174 -10.49 11.11 -14.19
N VAL A 175 -11.02 10.55 -15.27
CA VAL A 175 -10.20 10.08 -16.39
C VAL A 175 -9.71 11.26 -17.22
N ALA A 176 -8.54 11.10 -17.85
CA ALA A 176 -7.92 12.11 -18.70
C ALA A 176 -7.67 11.56 -20.10
N ALA A 177 -7.99 12.35 -21.12
CA ALA A 177 -7.72 12.05 -22.51
C ALA A 177 -7.28 13.32 -23.24
N THR A 178 -6.48 13.18 -24.31
CA THR A 178 -5.89 14.30 -25.04
C THR A 178 -6.01 14.10 -26.54
N ASP A 179 -6.57 15.09 -27.22
CA ASP A 179 -6.67 15.11 -28.68
C ASP A 179 -5.61 16.08 -29.28
N PRO A 180 -4.80 15.66 -30.27
CA PRO A 180 -3.80 16.53 -30.92
C PRO A 180 -4.37 17.61 -31.87
N ASP A 181 -5.65 17.55 -32.23
CA ASP A 181 -6.26 18.42 -33.23
C ASP A 181 -6.61 19.82 -32.68
N VAL A 182 -7.39 20.63 -33.41
CA VAL A 182 -7.69 22.03 -33.01
C VAL A 182 -9.17 22.36 -33.10
N GLY A 183 -9.70 23.04 -32.08
CA GLY A 183 -11.04 23.62 -32.09
C GLY A 183 -12.14 22.62 -31.72
N ALA A 184 -13.08 22.38 -32.65
CA ALA A 184 -14.18 21.44 -32.41
C ALA A 184 -13.70 19.98 -32.42
N ASN A 185 -12.73 19.66 -33.28
CA ASN A 185 -12.14 18.33 -33.38
C ASN A 185 -11.52 17.91 -32.04
N ALA A 186 -10.68 18.75 -31.41
CA ALA A 186 -10.13 18.45 -30.09
C ALA A 186 -11.10 18.63 -28.89
N ARG A 187 -12.41 18.78 -29.13
CA ARG A 187 -13.41 18.94 -28.06
C ARG A 187 -14.01 17.58 -27.68
N LEU A 188 -13.27 16.84 -26.88
CA LEU A 188 -13.66 15.56 -26.31
C LEU A 188 -15.00 15.61 -25.53
N ARG A 189 -15.70 14.48 -25.56
CA ARG A 189 -16.87 14.13 -24.76
C ARG A 189 -16.67 12.77 -24.12
N PHE A 190 -17.11 12.62 -22.88
CA PHE A 190 -16.94 11.39 -22.10
C PHE A 190 -18.30 10.72 -21.81
N SER A 191 -18.35 9.39 -21.94
CA SER A 191 -19.54 8.56 -21.66
C SER A 191 -19.13 7.25 -20.97
N ILE A 192 -19.87 6.79 -19.97
CA ILE A 192 -19.75 5.41 -19.47
C ILE A 192 -20.60 4.51 -20.39
N GLU A 193 -20.04 3.41 -20.87
CA GLU A 193 -20.82 2.41 -21.64
C GLU A 193 -21.79 1.64 -20.71
N PRO A 194 -23.00 1.28 -21.18
CA PRO A 194 -23.87 0.36 -20.44
C PRO A 194 -23.23 -1.02 -20.26
N GLU A 195 -23.55 -1.71 -19.17
CA GLU A 195 -23.11 -3.09 -18.96
C GLU A 195 -23.78 -4.05 -19.95
N GLU A 196 -23.25 -5.28 -20.11
CA GLU A 196 -23.81 -6.31 -21.02
C GLU A 196 -25.31 -6.60 -20.81
N ASN A 197 -25.81 -6.36 -19.60
CA ASN A 197 -27.20 -6.52 -19.19
C ASN A 197 -28.12 -5.35 -19.61
N GLY A 198 -27.58 -4.28 -20.20
CA GLY A 198 -28.28 -3.07 -20.63
C GLY A 198 -28.56 -2.06 -19.51
N LEU A 199 -28.05 -2.28 -18.29
CA LEU A 199 -28.12 -1.35 -17.17
C LEU A 199 -26.94 -0.38 -17.21
N SER A 200 -27.14 0.82 -16.66
CA SER A 200 -26.04 1.70 -16.28
C SER A 200 -25.49 1.28 -14.91
N PRO A 201 -24.16 1.30 -14.70
CA PRO A 201 -23.59 1.11 -13.38
C PRO A 201 -23.95 2.31 -12.46
N PRO A 202 -23.76 2.21 -11.13
CA PRO A 202 -24.21 3.21 -10.14
C PRO A 202 -23.33 4.49 -10.11
N PHE A 203 -22.90 4.96 -11.28
CA PHE A 203 -21.98 6.08 -11.47
C PHE A 203 -22.45 6.97 -12.63
N LYS A 204 -22.06 8.25 -12.60
CA LYS A 204 -22.26 9.23 -13.66
C LYS A 204 -20.94 9.91 -14.01
N ILE A 205 -20.66 10.11 -15.29
CA ILE A 205 -19.49 10.89 -15.75
C ILE A 205 -19.93 12.27 -16.22
N ASP A 206 -19.19 13.31 -15.86
CA ASP A 206 -19.36 14.61 -16.48
C ASP A 206 -18.72 14.60 -17.88
N HIS A 207 -19.59 14.68 -18.88
CA HIS A 207 -19.29 14.64 -20.32
C HIS A 207 -18.29 15.69 -20.84
N ARG A 208 -17.75 16.59 -20.00
CA ARG A 208 -16.79 17.64 -20.39
C ARG A 208 -15.46 17.59 -19.63
N THR A 209 -15.44 16.94 -18.47
CA THR A 209 -14.29 16.93 -17.56
C THR A 209 -13.72 15.53 -17.32
N GLY A 210 -14.43 14.46 -17.71
CA GLY A 210 -14.03 13.08 -17.45
C GLY A 210 -14.19 12.67 -15.97
N CYS A 211 -14.72 13.54 -15.12
CA CYS A 211 -14.91 13.26 -13.69
C CYS A 211 -16.11 12.34 -13.46
N VAL A 212 -15.88 11.25 -12.73
CA VAL A 212 -16.85 10.21 -12.38
C VAL A 212 -17.33 10.44 -10.96
N PHE A 213 -18.64 10.36 -10.76
CA PHE A 213 -19.32 10.59 -9.49
C PHE A 213 -20.27 9.43 -9.19
N ILE A 214 -20.57 9.18 -7.91
CA ILE A 214 -21.63 8.23 -7.51
C ILE A 214 -22.96 8.69 -8.09
N HIS A 215 -23.74 7.76 -8.64
CA HIS A 215 -25.14 7.99 -8.97
C HIS A 215 -25.99 6.74 -8.76
N SER A 216 -26.57 6.63 -7.56
CA SER A 216 -27.33 5.44 -7.15
C SER A 216 -28.59 5.81 -6.34
N PRO A 217 -29.51 6.64 -6.90
CA PRO A 217 -30.60 7.28 -6.16
C PRO A 217 -31.74 6.34 -5.74
N HIS A 218 -31.65 5.04 -6.05
CA HIS A 218 -32.69 4.03 -5.81
C HIS A 218 -32.18 2.78 -5.08
N GLN A 219 -30.86 2.64 -4.94
CA GLN A 219 -30.18 1.53 -4.26
C GLN A 219 -28.74 1.99 -3.99
N PRO A 220 -28.23 2.00 -2.75
CA PRO A 220 -26.85 2.41 -2.49
C PRO A 220 -25.83 1.44 -3.12
N LEU A 221 -24.54 1.78 -2.98
CA LEU A 221 -23.48 0.79 -3.09
C LEU A 221 -23.64 -0.23 -1.95
N ASP A 222 -23.09 -1.42 -2.15
CA ASP A 222 -23.42 -2.63 -1.37
C ASP A 222 -22.31 -3.64 -1.68
N PHE A 223 -21.31 -3.72 -0.80
CA PHE A 223 -20.10 -4.52 -0.97
C PHE A 223 -20.44 -6.00 -1.07
N GLN A 224 -21.34 -6.48 -0.21
CA GLN A 224 -21.69 -7.89 -0.14
C GLN A 224 -22.51 -8.36 -1.37
N ARG A 225 -23.19 -7.45 -2.08
CA ARG A 225 -23.78 -7.69 -3.42
C ARG A 225 -22.79 -7.54 -4.56
N ARG A 226 -21.94 -6.50 -4.56
CA ARG A 226 -20.95 -6.24 -5.62
C ARG A 226 -19.84 -5.29 -5.16
N SER A 227 -18.71 -5.86 -4.76
CA SER A 227 -17.50 -5.13 -4.38
C SER A 227 -16.62 -4.63 -5.53
N LEU A 228 -16.98 -4.85 -6.80
CA LEU A 228 -16.15 -4.49 -7.95
C LEU A 228 -16.96 -3.96 -9.14
N TYR A 229 -16.56 -2.81 -9.67
CA TYR A 229 -17.13 -2.19 -10.87
C TYR A 229 -16.02 -1.88 -11.89
N ASN A 230 -15.92 -2.72 -12.93
CA ASN A 230 -15.17 -2.41 -14.14
C ASN A 230 -16.10 -1.69 -15.13
N MET A 231 -15.74 -0.47 -15.52
CA MET A 231 -16.51 0.38 -16.43
C MET A 231 -15.68 0.72 -17.67
N THR A 232 -16.21 0.47 -18.86
CA THR A 232 -15.67 1.08 -20.08
C THR A 232 -16.12 2.54 -20.15
N ILE A 233 -15.19 3.45 -20.43
CA ILE A 233 -15.47 4.86 -20.72
C ILE A 233 -15.10 5.13 -22.17
N ASP A 234 -16.11 5.45 -22.98
CA ASP A 234 -15.94 5.97 -24.35
C ASP A 234 -15.63 7.47 -24.30
N VAL A 235 -14.62 7.87 -25.08
CA VAL A 235 -14.17 9.24 -25.24
C VAL A 235 -14.20 9.58 -26.72
N ALA A 236 -15.18 10.38 -27.12
CA ALA A 236 -15.45 10.74 -28.51
C ALA A 236 -15.12 12.22 -28.78
N ASP A 237 -14.67 12.52 -29.98
CA ASP A 237 -14.41 13.89 -30.43
C ASP A 237 -15.70 14.68 -30.78
N ASN A 238 -15.55 15.89 -31.33
CA ASN A 238 -16.67 16.65 -31.92
C ASN A 238 -16.33 17.20 -33.33
N GLY A 239 -15.64 16.41 -34.14
CA GLY A 239 -15.38 16.65 -35.57
C GLY A 239 -16.58 16.34 -36.47
N GLU A 240 -16.40 16.54 -37.79
CA GLU A 240 -17.42 16.16 -38.81
C GLU A 240 -17.46 14.65 -39.07
N VAL A 241 -16.33 13.97 -38.85
CA VAL A 241 -16.24 12.51 -38.73
C VAL A 241 -15.78 12.25 -37.31
N VAL A 242 -16.67 11.72 -36.47
CA VAL A 242 -16.35 11.46 -35.06
C VAL A 242 -15.44 10.25 -34.95
N LEU A 243 -14.27 10.44 -34.36
CA LEU A 243 -13.42 9.39 -33.81
C LEU A 243 -13.74 9.22 -32.32
N SER A 244 -13.58 8.01 -31.81
CA SER A 244 -13.58 7.75 -30.36
C SER A 244 -12.53 6.71 -29.98
N THR A 245 -12.21 6.69 -28.70
CA THR A 245 -11.36 5.68 -28.06
C THR A 245 -11.97 5.32 -26.72
N THR A 246 -11.75 4.09 -26.26
CA THR A 246 -12.17 3.64 -24.94
C THR A 246 -10.98 3.54 -23.97
N CYS A 247 -11.27 3.72 -22.69
CA CYS A 247 -10.42 3.30 -21.58
C CYS A 247 -11.27 2.50 -20.58
N SER A 248 -10.63 1.76 -19.68
CA SER A 248 -11.30 1.19 -18.51
C SER A 248 -11.15 2.13 -17.32
N LEU A 249 -12.06 1.98 -16.36
CA LEU A 249 -11.91 2.45 -14.99
C LEU A 249 -12.42 1.35 -14.07
N VAL A 250 -11.58 0.89 -13.14
CA VAL A 250 -11.96 -0.13 -12.16
C VAL A 250 -12.07 0.51 -10.78
N VAL A 251 -13.25 0.32 -10.17
CA VAL A 251 -13.59 0.81 -8.84
C VAL A 251 -13.82 -0.39 -7.92
N GLU A 252 -12.98 -0.53 -6.90
CA GLU A 252 -13.19 -1.47 -5.80
C GLU A 252 -13.99 -0.80 -4.68
N LEU A 253 -14.95 -1.52 -4.10
CA LEU A 253 -15.59 -1.09 -2.86
C LEU A 253 -14.78 -1.59 -1.65
N GLU A 254 -14.68 -0.77 -0.62
CA GLU A 254 -14.24 -1.17 0.71
C GLU A 254 -15.48 -1.49 1.58
N ASP A 255 -15.49 -2.68 2.16
CA ASP A 255 -16.49 -3.20 3.12
C ASP A 255 -16.49 -2.28 4.35
N VAL A 256 -17.65 -1.72 4.71
CA VAL A 256 -17.79 -0.86 5.90
C VAL A 256 -18.55 -1.64 6.97
N ASP A 257 -17.94 -1.86 8.13
CA ASP A 257 -18.64 -2.34 9.32
C ASP A 257 -19.69 -1.30 9.75
N GLU A 258 -20.90 -1.39 9.17
CA GLU A 258 -22.04 -0.57 9.56
C GLU A 258 -22.46 -0.95 10.99
N ASN A 259 -21.98 -0.20 11.99
CA ASN A 259 -22.50 -0.29 13.36
C ASN A 259 -23.90 0.31 13.42
N LEU A 260 -24.90 -0.48 13.03
CA LEU A 260 -26.31 -0.10 12.94
C LEU A 260 -27.05 -0.29 14.27
N HIS A 261 -26.60 -1.25 15.06
CA HIS A 261 -27.27 -1.71 16.26
C HIS A 261 -26.42 -1.42 17.50
N PRO A 262 -26.92 -0.67 18.50
CA PRO A 262 -26.25 -0.57 19.78
C PRO A 262 -26.39 -1.90 20.56
N PRO A 263 -25.42 -2.27 21.41
CA PRO A 263 -25.53 -3.48 22.23
C PRO A 263 -26.61 -3.31 23.31
N GLU A 264 -27.68 -4.12 23.23
CA GLU A 264 -28.85 -4.03 24.11
C GLU A 264 -28.79 -5.05 25.24
N PHE A 265 -29.02 -4.62 26.49
CA PHE A 265 -29.36 -5.54 27.58
C PHE A 265 -30.82 -5.96 27.44
N GLY A 266 -31.13 -7.26 27.56
CA GLY A 266 -32.51 -7.75 27.52
C GLY A 266 -33.37 -7.26 28.68
N ASP A 267 -34.70 -7.26 28.51
CA ASP A 267 -35.74 -6.66 29.38
C ASP A 267 -35.83 -7.18 30.84
N VAL A 268 -34.83 -7.92 31.34
CA VAL A 268 -34.82 -8.50 32.69
C VAL A 268 -34.03 -7.60 33.64
N ALA A 269 -34.67 -7.07 34.67
CA ALA A 269 -33.99 -6.44 35.79
C ALA A 269 -33.12 -7.49 36.52
N LEU A 270 -31.81 -7.38 36.35
CA LEU A 270 -30.82 -8.30 36.93
C LEU A 270 -30.55 -7.96 38.39
N GLU A 271 -31.28 -8.60 39.30
CA GLU A 271 -31.06 -8.53 40.75
C GLU A 271 -30.23 -9.73 41.26
N ALA A 272 -29.23 -9.45 42.09
CA ALA A 272 -28.42 -10.45 42.78
C ALA A 272 -28.32 -10.12 44.28
N SER A 273 -28.08 -11.13 45.10
CA SER A 273 -27.85 -10.96 46.54
C SER A 273 -26.65 -11.80 46.99
N VAL A 274 -25.81 -11.21 47.85
CA VAL A 274 -24.57 -11.79 48.36
C VAL A 274 -24.55 -11.73 49.88
N TYR A 275 -23.89 -12.69 50.52
CA TYR A 275 -23.66 -12.65 51.97
C TYR A 275 -22.43 -11.79 52.28
N GLU A 276 -22.46 -11.08 53.41
CA GLU A 276 -21.37 -10.19 53.88
C GLU A 276 -20.02 -10.90 54.12
N ASN A 277 -20.01 -12.24 54.14
CA ASN A 277 -18.87 -13.08 54.43
C ASN A 277 -18.38 -13.91 53.22
N MET A 278 -18.83 -13.61 52.00
CA MET A 278 -18.35 -14.28 50.79
C MET A 278 -16.89 -13.89 50.47
N ALA A 279 -16.19 -14.77 49.73
CA ALA A 279 -14.79 -14.56 49.40
C ALA A 279 -14.60 -13.57 48.24
N ILE A 280 -13.46 -12.88 48.19
CA ILE A 280 -13.05 -12.08 47.03
C ILE A 280 -12.93 -13.01 45.81
N GLY A 281 -13.49 -12.60 44.66
CA GLY A 281 -13.60 -13.45 43.47
C GLY A 281 -14.75 -14.47 43.52
N THR A 282 -15.76 -14.25 44.37
CA THR A 282 -17.04 -14.97 44.26
C THR A 282 -17.84 -14.39 43.10
N GLU A 283 -18.25 -15.22 42.15
CA GLU A 283 -19.14 -14.82 41.07
C GLU A 283 -20.48 -14.32 41.62
N VAL A 284 -20.89 -13.09 41.27
CA VAL A 284 -22.13 -12.46 41.77
C VAL A 284 -23.27 -12.58 40.75
N ILE A 285 -23.01 -12.15 39.51
CA ILE A 285 -23.93 -12.22 38.38
C ILE A 285 -23.15 -12.06 37.08
N THR A 286 -23.52 -12.80 36.04
CA THR A 286 -23.07 -12.53 34.67
C THR A 286 -24.04 -11.56 34.03
N VAL A 287 -23.53 -10.52 33.39
CA VAL A 287 -24.35 -9.65 32.52
C VAL A 287 -24.04 -9.95 31.06
N LYS A 288 -25.05 -9.85 30.21
CA LYS A 288 -24.87 -9.96 28.76
C LYS A 288 -25.77 -8.95 28.05
N ALA A 289 -25.16 -8.05 27.31
CA ALA A 289 -25.81 -7.34 26.22
C ALA A 289 -25.70 -8.17 24.93
N VAL A 290 -26.63 -7.96 24.02
CA VAL A 290 -26.64 -8.57 22.68
C VAL A 290 -26.56 -7.44 21.67
N ASP A 291 -25.48 -7.44 20.92
CA ASP A 291 -25.37 -6.67 19.69
C ASP A 291 -26.08 -7.42 18.55
N GLN A 292 -26.62 -6.70 17.57
CA GLN A 292 -27.37 -7.25 16.43
C GLN A 292 -26.70 -6.98 15.09
N ASP A 293 -25.54 -6.30 15.07
CA ASP A 293 -24.70 -6.14 13.89
C ASP A 293 -24.21 -7.50 13.34
N ASN A 294 -23.88 -7.52 12.05
CA ASN A 294 -23.33 -8.70 11.37
C ASN A 294 -22.20 -8.26 10.41
N PRO A 295 -20.92 -8.51 10.75
CA PRO A 295 -20.44 -9.34 11.86
C PRO A 295 -20.74 -8.76 13.26
N VAL A 296 -21.02 -9.65 14.23
CA VAL A 296 -21.32 -9.25 15.61
C VAL A 296 -20.09 -8.61 16.23
N LEU A 297 -20.19 -7.32 16.58
CA LEU A 297 -19.07 -6.55 17.09
C LEU A 297 -18.74 -6.89 18.57
N PRO A 298 -17.50 -6.68 19.02
CA PRO A 298 -17.11 -6.92 20.41
C PRO A 298 -17.79 -5.95 21.39
N VAL A 299 -18.35 -6.48 22.49
CA VAL A 299 -19.02 -5.68 23.52
C VAL A 299 -18.20 -5.68 24.81
N ASP A 300 -17.67 -4.52 25.20
CA ASP A 300 -16.97 -4.28 26.46
C ASP A 300 -17.93 -3.86 27.59
N TYR A 301 -17.64 -4.27 28.83
CA TYR A 301 -18.46 -3.98 30.02
C TYR A 301 -17.69 -3.16 31.07
N ASN A 302 -18.38 -2.26 31.78
CA ASN A 302 -17.77 -1.42 32.83
C ASN A 302 -18.80 -0.97 33.89
N ILE A 303 -18.37 -0.83 35.15
CA ILE A 303 -19.21 -0.40 36.27
C ILE A 303 -19.10 1.11 36.46
N VAL A 304 -20.06 1.87 35.91
CA VAL A 304 -20.07 3.34 35.93
C VAL A 304 -20.58 3.99 37.23
N GLY A 305 -21.09 3.20 38.20
CA GLY A 305 -21.70 3.73 39.43
C GLY A 305 -21.97 2.67 40.49
N GLY A 306 -22.47 3.09 41.66
CA GLY A 306 -22.82 2.21 42.80
C GLY A 306 -21.63 1.62 43.56
N ASN A 307 -20.53 1.32 42.88
CA ASN A 307 -19.35 0.61 43.40
C ASN A 307 -18.34 1.51 44.15
N GLY A 308 -18.83 2.41 45.01
CA GLY A 308 -18.01 3.47 45.64
C GLY A 308 -16.90 3.00 46.60
N LEU A 309 -16.83 1.70 46.91
CA LEU A 309 -15.78 1.06 47.72
C LEU A 309 -15.02 -0.05 46.95
N ALA A 310 -15.23 -0.16 45.63
CA ALA A 310 -14.62 -1.17 44.76
C ALA A 310 -14.81 -2.63 45.24
N TYR A 311 -16.00 -2.95 45.77
CA TYR A 311 -16.35 -4.32 46.20
C TYR A 311 -16.69 -5.26 45.05
N PHE A 312 -17.09 -4.71 43.89
CA PHE A 312 -17.43 -5.46 42.70
C PHE A 312 -16.41 -5.20 41.58
N ALA A 313 -16.22 -6.21 40.73
CA ALA A 313 -15.48 -6.10 39.48
C ALA A 313 -16.39 -6.54 38.32
N ILE A 314 -15.92 -6.31 37.10
CA ILE A 314 -16.44 -6.92 35.88
C ILE A 314 -15.27 -7.02 34.90
N ASP A 315 -15.22 -8.09 34.12
CA ASP A 315 -14.28 -8.22 33.02
C ASP A 315 -14.88 -7.76 31.68
N SER A 316 -14.05 -7.68 30.64
CA SER A 316 -14.48 -7.28 29.30
C SER A 316 -15.38 -8.31 28.58
N SER A 317 -15.70 -9.44 29.21
CA SER A 317 -16.65 -10.45 28.69
C SER A 317 -18.03 -10.42 29.36
N GLY A 318 -18.20 -9.58 30.40
CA GLY A 318 -19.43 -9.49 31.19
C GLY A 318 -19.47 -10.45 32.39
N MET A 319 -18.34 -11.10 32.71
CA MET A 319 -18.17 -11.97 33.87
C MET A 319 -17.66 -11.17 35.09
N PRO A 320 -18.01 -11.57 36.33
CA PRO A 320 -17.65 -10.88 37.58
C PRO A 320 -16.22 -11.17 38.11
#